data_AF-A0A0C1WAX9-F1
#
_entry.id   AF-A0A0C1WAX9-F1
#
_cell.length_a   1.000
_cell.length_b   1.000
_cell.length_c   1.000
_cell.angle_alpha   90.00
_cell.angle_beta   90.00
_cell.angle_gamma   90.00
#
_symmetry.space_group_name_H-M   'P 1'
#
loop_
_entity.id
_entity.type
_entity.pdbx_description
1 polymer ?
#
loop_
_entity_poly.entity_id
_entity_poly.type
_entity_poly.pdbx_seq_one_letter_code
_entity_poly.pdbx_strand_id
1 'polypeptide(L)'
;MKFFATNLIENEIVKLTLNETESIWFNEKHGFEFPRNTWAQNYLPVKLNLESCLVECIEGYFEIEVTDPNGKKGVFTLNASDNTVSCGAGQLYPGVNCDDKIEGEKLAKAGLKRPGMGFDFCAHMAWYAFNEGEAKNGSFELEPDVEVAVGDYYPEEETYLWKIL
;
A
#
# COMPACT_ATOMS: atom_id res chain seq x y z
N MET A 1 4.31 11.70 -2.32
CA MET A 1 3.54 10.47 -2.56
C MET A 1 2.67 10.66 -3.79
N LYS A 2 2.52 9.62 -4.60
CA LYS A 2 1.73 9.62 -5.84
C LYS A 2 0.61 8.60 -5.75
N PHE A 3 -0.52 8.94 -6.35
CA PHE A 3 -1.64 8.02 -6.54
C PHE A 3 -2.00 7.98 -8.03
N PHE A 4 -2.24 6.79 -8.56
CA PHE A 4 -2.50 6.59 -9.98
C PHE A 4 -3.99 6.28 -10.18
N ALA A 5 -4.76 7.33 -10.44
CA ALA A 5 -6.20 7.23 -10.64
C ALA A 5 -6.53 6.67 -12.03
N THR A 6 -7.43 5.69 -12.09
CA THR A 6 -7.72 4.90 -13.31
C THR A 6 -9.03 5.28 -13.98
N ASN A 7 -9.88 6.07 -13.31
CA ASN A 7 -11.26 6.33 -13.76
C ASN A 7 -11.63 7.83 -13.74
N LEU A 8 -10.64 8.72 -13.84
CA LEU A 8 -10.90 10.17 -13.95
C LEU A 8 -11.04 10.63 -15.40
N ILE A 9 -10.32 9.98 -16.31
CA ILE A 9 -10.32 10.24 -17.75
C ILE A 9 -10.34 8.89 -18.46
N GLU A 10 -11.21 8.76 -19.47
CA GLU A 10 -11.32 7.54 -20.24
C GLU A 10 -9.97 7.17 -20.90
N ASN A 11 -9.51 5.93 -20.70
CA ASN A 11 -8.27 5.39 -21.24
C ASN A 11 -6.97 6.14 -20.82
N GLU A 12 -6.97 6.91 -19.73
CA GLU A 12 -5.77 7.56 -19.19
C GLU A 12 -5.62 7.31 -17.69
N ILE A 13 -4.43 6.86 -17.28
CA ILE A 13 -4.05 6.82 -15.86
C ILE A 13 -3.60 8.22 -15.44
N VAL A 14 -4.33 8.83 -14.53
CA VAL A 14 -4.08 10.18 -14.03
C VAL A 14 -3.26 10.10 -12.74
N LYS A 15 -2.05 10.65 -12.78
CA LYS A 15 -1.19 10.75 -11.58
C LYS A 15 -1.62 11.93 -10.71
N LEU A 16 -2.13 11.65 -9.52
CA LEU A 16 -2.35 12.62 -8.46
C LEU A 16 -1.09 12.73 -7.58
N THR A 17 -0.80 13.93 -7.10
CA THR A 17 0.29 14.21 -6.15
C THR A 17 -0.30 14.76 -4.86
N LEU A 18 0.15 14.28 -3.71
CA LEU A 18 -0.32 14.80 -2.42
C LEU A 18 0.45 16.06 -2.03
N ASN A 19 -0.27 17.15 -1.77
CA ASN A 19 0.19 18.26 -0.95
C ASN A 19 -0.11 17.92 0.52
N GLU A 20 0.91 17.53 1.29
CA GLU A 20 0.72 17.11 2.68
C GLU A 20 0.25 18.25 3.58
N THR A 21 0.76 19.47 3.36
CA THR A 21 0.41 20.66 4.16
C THR A 21 -1.08 21.00 4.03
N GLU A 22 -1.62 20.90 2.82
CA GLU A 22 -3.02 21.20 2.55
C GLU A 22 -3.92 19.97 2.65
N SER A 23 -3.35 18.77 2.79
CA SER A 23 -4.07 17.49 2.79
C SER A 23 -4.93 17.29 1.54
N ILE A 24 -4.43 17.71 0.38
CA ILE A 24 -5.11 17.67 -0.92
C ILE A 24 -4.27 16.92 -1.94
N TRP A 25 -4.93 16.03 -2.68
CA TRP A 25 -4.43 15.39 -3.88
C TRP A 25 -4.74 16.25 -5.10
N PHE A 26 -3.76 16.50 -5.94
CA PHE A 26 -3.95 17.34 -7.13
C PHE A 26 -3.31 16.75 -8.38
N ASN A 27 -3.83 17.11 -9.54
CA ASN A 27 -3.22 16.90 -10.85
C ASN A 27 -3.15 18.22 -11.61
N GLU A 28 -1.94 18.76 -11.80
CA GLU A 28 -1.74 20.05 -12.46
C GLU A 28 -2.18 20.05 -13.94
N LYS A 29 -2.01 18.93 -14.64
CA LYS A 29 -2.29 18.83 -16.08
C LYS A 29 -3.79 19.01 -16.37
N HIS A 30 -4.64 18.42 -15.54
CA HIS A 30 -6.08 18.32 -15.76
C HIS A 30 -6.90 19.14 -14.75
N GLY A 31 -6.25 19.73 -13.73
CA GLY A 31 -6.89 20.58 -12.73
C GLY A 31 -7.78 19.82 -11.74
N PHE A 32 -7.55 18.52 -11.55
CA PHE A 32 -8.28 17.74 -10.54
C PHE A 32 -7.75 18.01 -9.15
N GLU A 33 -8.65 18.10 -8.18
CA GLU A 33 -8.35 18.23 -6.75
C GLU A 33 -9.28 17.32 -5.93
N PHE A 34 -8.70 16.58 -4.98
CA PHE A 34 -9.44 15.71 -4.07
C PHE A 34 -8.88 15.82 -2.66
N PRO A 35 -9.72 15.95 -1.62
CA PRO A 35 -9.24 15.88 -0.25
C PRO A 35 -8.68 14.48 0.08
N ARG A 36 -7.79 14.43 1.07
CA ARG A 36 -7.38 13.20 1.75
C ARG A 36 -8.54 12.64 2.60
N ASN A 37 -8.62 11.31 2.71
CA ASN A 37 -9.52 10.62 3.65
C ASN A 37 -9.08 10.78 5.12
N THR A 38 -9.37 11.94 5.70
CA THR A 38 -9.04 12.25 7.10
C THR A 38 -9.89 11.46 8.10
N TRP A 39 -11.08 10.99 7.70
CA TRP A 39 -11.99 10.24 8.56
C TRP A 39 -11.44 8.85 8.90
N ALA A 40 -10.89 8.19 7.89
CA ALA A 40 -10.23 6.90 8.03
C ALA A 40 -8.76 7.00 8.48
N GLN A 41 -8.25 8.22 8.70
CA GLN A 41 -6.83 8.47 8.96
C GLN A 41 -5.91 7.75 7.96
N ASN A 42 -6.27 7.77 6.67
CA ASN A 42 -5.44 7.21 5.61
C ASN A 42 -5.21 8.25 4.51
N TYR A 43 -4.36 7.92 3.54
CA TYR A 43 -3.95 8.88 2.52
C TYR A 43 -4.75 8.80 1.23
N LEU A 44 -5.88 8.10 1.18
CA LEU A 44 -6.62 7.98 -0.07
C LEU A 44 -7.20 9.33 -0.54
N PRO A 45 -7.10 9.66 -1.83
CA PRO A 45 -7.93 10.70 -2.42
C PRO A 45 -9.39 10.26 -2.39
N VAL A 46 -10.29 11.13 -1.93
CA VAL A 46 -11.73 10.82 -1.80
C VAL A 46 -12.61 11.90 -2.42
N LYS A 47 -13.80 11.49 -2.86
CA LYS A 47 -14.93 12.39 -3.11
C LYS A 47 -15.79 12.44 -1.86
N LEU A 48 -16.11 13.66 -1.44
CA LEU A 48 -17.01 13.90 -0.31
C LEU A 48 -18.39 14.28 -0.86
N ASN A 49 -19.37 13.43 -0.63
CA ASN A 49 -20.76 13.76 -0.90
C ASN A 49 -21.40 14.32 0.39
N LEU A 50 -21.44 15.65 0.49
CA LEU A 50 -21.92 16.35 1.69
C LEU A 50 -23.40 16.11 1.98
N GLU A 51 -24.22 15.86 0.96
CA GLU A 51 -25.67 15.66 1.11
C GLU A 51 -26.00 14.29 1.70
N SER A 52 -25.23 13.26 1.33
CA SER A 52 -25.42 11.88 1.81
C SER A 52 -24.44 11.46 2.91
N CYS A 53 -23.49 12.33 3.26
CA CYS A 53 -22.36 12.02 4.14
C CYS A 53 -21.55 10.79 3.70
N LEU A 54 -21.55 10.49 2.40
CA LEU A 54 -20.78 9.39 1.83
C LEU A 54 -19.37 9.86 1.44
N VAL A 55 -18.40 8.99 1.73
CA VAL A 55 -16.99 9.15 1.34
C VAL A 55 -16.66 8.02 0.38
N GLU A 56 -16.28 8.37 -0.84
CA GLU A 56 -15.92 7.42 -1.90
C GLU A 56 -14.44 7.58 -2.25
N CYS A 57 -13.71 6.49 -2.43
CA CYS A 57 -12.34 6.59 -2.87
C CYS A 57 -12.29 6.93 -4.37
N ILE A 58 -11.25 7.68 -4.76
CA ILE A 58 -10.91 7.69 -6.18
C ILE A 58 -10.35 6.32 -6.54
N GLU A 59 -10.92 5.67 -7.54
CA GLU A 59 -10.42 4.42 -8.07
C GLU A 59 -9.00 4.59 -8.64
N GLY A 60 -8.10 3.70 -8.25
CA GLY A 60 -6.69 3.76 -8.62
C GLY A 60 -5.81 2.95 -7.69
N TYR A 61 -4.51 3.25 -7.67
CA TYR A 61 -3.56 2.52 -6.84
C TYR A 61 -2.37 3.36 -6.38
N PHE A 62 -1.75 2.89 -5.31
CA PHE A 62 -0.40 3.26 -4.90
C PHE A 62 0.61 2.23 -5.39
N GLU A 63 1.80 2.68 -5.75
CA GLU A 63 2.96 1.81 -5.94
C GLU A 63 3.76 1.75 -4.64
N ILE A 64 4.06 0.53 -4.19
CA ILE A 64 4.82 0.26 -2.96
C ILE A 64 6.15 -0.36 -3.33
N GLU A 65 7.24 0.28 -2.92
CA GLU A 65 8.59 -0.29 -3.03
C GLU A 65 8.91 -1.08 -1.76
N VAL A 66 9.28 -2.35 -1.92
CA VAL A 66 9.88 -3.19 -0.87
C VAL A 66 11.36 -3.31 -1.16
N THR A 67 12.19 -3.08 -0.15
CA THR A 67 13.64 -3.27 -0.19
C THR A 67 14.02 -4.41 0.75
N ASP A 68 14.74 -5.40 0.23
CA ASP A 68 15.24 -6.53 1.01
C ASP A 68 16.50 -6.14 1.82
N PRO A 69 16.97 -7.00 2.74
CA PRO A 69 18.17 -6.74 3.55
C PRO A 69 19.45 -6.51 2.75
N ASN A 70 19.50 -6.98 1.49
CA ASN A 70 20.64 -6.78 0.58
C ASN A 70 20.50 -5.51 -0.27
N GLY A 71 19.45 -4.70 -0.04
CA GLY A 71 19.18 -3.46 -0.77
C GLY A 71 18.48 -3.66 -2.11
N LYS A 72 18.07 -4.88 -2.46
CA LYS A 72 17.36 -5.17 -3.70
C LYS A 72 15.89 -4.79 -3.57
N LYS A 73 15.32 -4.29 -4.66
CA LYS A 73 14.00 -3.65 -4.66
C LYS A 73 13.00 -4.37 -5.54
N GLY A 74 11.76 -4.40 -5.08
CA GLY A 74 10.60 -4.84 -5.85
C GLY A 74 9.44 -3.89 -5.64
N VAL A 75 8.51 -3.88 -6.58
CA VAL A 75 7.34 -3.01 -6.53
C VAL A 75 6.08 -3.85 -6.66
N PHE A 76 5.09 -3.53 -5.85
CA PHE A 76 3.73 -4.07 -5.93
C PHE A 76 2.71 -2.92 -5.77
N THR A 77 1.43 -3.22 -5.97
CA THR A 77 0.37 -2.20 -5.97
C THR A 77 -0.65 -2.42 -4.87
N LEU A 78 -1.03 -1.35 -4.17
CA LEU A 78 -2.18 -1.30 -3.28
C LEU A 78 -3.31 -0.55 -3.98
N ASN A 79 -4.42 -1.24 -4.27
CA ASN A 79 -5.52 -0.68 -5.03
C ASN A 79 -6.51 0.00 -4.09
N ALA A 80 -6.89 1.24 -4.38
CA ALA A 80 -7.99 1.90 -3.69
C ALA A 80 -9.28 1.12 -3.93
N SER A 81 -10.03 0.92 -2.85
CA SER A 81 -11.24 0.11 -2.86
C SER A 81 -12.32 0.87 -2.13
N ASP A 82 -13.47 1.05 -2.80
CA ASP A 82 -14.70 1.54 -2.16
C ASP A 82 -15.28 0.51 -1.19
N ASN A 83 -14.79 -0.74 -1.19
CA ASN A 83 -15.15 -1.69 -0.15
C ASN A 83 -14.65 -1.22 1.20
N THR A 84 -15.53 -1.36 2.17
CA THR A 84 -15.28 -1.11 3.57
C THR A 84 -14.22 -2.06 4.12
N VAL A 85 -13.08 -1.53 4.51
CA VAL A 85 -11.96 -2.25 5.11
C VAL A 85 -12.02 -2.10 6.64
N SER A 86 -11.70 -3.16 7.37
CA SER A 86 -11.71 -3.14 8.83
C SER A 86 -10.45 -2.51 9.38
N CYS A 87 -10.63 -1.65 10.38
CA CYS A 87 -9.59 -1.35 11.35
C CYS A 87 -9.88 -2.10 12.67
N GLY A 88 -8.83 -2.55 13.33
CA GLY A 88 -8.90 -3.16 14.66
C GLY A 88 -9.66 -2.24 15.61
N ALA A 89 -10.88 -2.66 15.96
CA ALA A 89 -11.92 -2.01 16.78
C ALA A 89 -13.33 -2.13 16.15
N GLY A 90 -13.43 -2.70 14.94
CA GLY A 90 -14.72 -2.94 14.28
C GLY A 90 -15.28 -1.71 13.56
N GLN A 91 -14.46 -0.67 13.39
CA GLN A 91 -14.78 0.43 12.48
C GLN A 91 -14.35 0.06 11.07
N LEU A 92 -15.08 0.62 10.12
CA LEU A 92 -15.23 0.07 8.78
C LEU A 92 -15.23 1.29 7.83
N TYR A 93 -14.19 1.46 7.02
CA TYR A 93 -14.03 2.63 6.13
C TYR A 93 -13.43 2.27 4.76
N PRO A 94 -13.61 3.12 3.73
CA PRO A 94 -12.93 2.96 2.46
C PRO A 94 -11.39 3.02 2.62
N GLY A 95 -10.70 2.06 2.01
CA GLY A 95 -9.27 1.82 2.21
C GLY A 95 -8.62 1.24 0.95
N VAL A 96 -7.40 0.76 1.08
CA VAL A 96 -6.75 -0.01 0.00
C VAL A 96 -6.97 -1.50 0.19
N ASN A 97 -6.85 -2.25 -0.89
CA ASN A 97 -6.84 -3.71 -0.90
C ASN A 97 -5.68 -4.24 -1.76
N CYS A 98 -5.31 -5.48 -1.53
CA CYS A 98 -4.22 -6.17 -2.19
C CYS A 98 -4.62 -7.64 -2.41
N ASP A 99 -4.41 -8.16 -3.61
CA ASP A 99 -4.33 -9.61 -3.78
C ASP A 99 -2.90 -10.03 -3.45
N ASP A 100 -2.68 -10.37 -2.18
CA ASP A 100 -1.35 -10.63 -1.63
C ASP A 100 -0.60 -11.73 -2.41
N LYS A 101 -1.31 -12.68 -3.04
CA LYS A 101 -0.68 -13.71 -3.88
C LYS A 101 -0.16 -13.12 -5.19
N ILE A 102 -1.02 -12.39 -5.92
CA ILE A 102 -0.63 -11.78 -7.20
C ILE A 102 0.47 -10.73 -7.00
N GLU A 103 0.34 -9.91 -5.97
CA GLU A 103 1.30 -8.86 -5.65
C GLU A 103 2.62 -9.45 -5.09
N GLY A 104 2.54 -10.50 -4.26
CA GLY A 104 3.70 -11.25 -3.78
C GLY A 104 4.51 -11.90 -4.93
N GLU A 105 3.85 -12.37 -5.99
CA GLU A 105 4.55 -12.87 -7.18
C GLU A 105 5.38 -11.78 -7.89
N LYS A 106 4.94 -10.52 -7.86
CA LYS A 106 5.72 -9.41 -8.44
C LYS A 106 7.03 -9.21 -7.68
N LEU A 107 6.98 -9.29 -6.34
CA LEU A 107 8.17 -9.25 -5.48
C LEU A 107 9.08 -10.46 -5.73
N ALA A 108 8.52 -11.66 -5.89
CA ALA A 108 9.28 -12.86 -6.25
C ALA A 108 10.03 -12.69 -7.59
N LYS A 109 9.34 -12.16 -8.61
CA LYS A 109 9.90 -11.92 -9.95
C LYS A 109 10.97 -10.82 -9.95
N ALA A 110 10.86 -9.84 -9.06
CA ALA A 110 11.92 -8.87 -8.83
C ALA A 110 13.18 -9.54 -8.24
N GLY A 111 13.04 -10.73 -7.66
CA GLY A 111 14.13 -11.58 -7.18
C GLY A 111 14.71 -11.11 -5.86
N LEU A 112 13.87 -10.54 -4.99
CA LEU A 112 14.23 -10.22 -3.61
C LEU A 112 14.68 -11.49 -2.89
N LYS A 113 15.47 -11.32 -1.83
CA LYS A 113 15.68 -12.41 -0.87
C LYS A 113 14.34 -12.92 -0.37
N ARG A 114 14.12 -14.24 -0.44
CA ARG A 114 12.85 -14.86 -0.07
C ARG A 114 12.71 -14.95 1.45
N PRO A 115 11.66 -14.38 2.05
CA PRO A 115 11.36 -14.56 3.46
C PRO A 115 10.66 -15.90 3.70
N GLY A 116 10.83 -16.49 4.89
CA GLY A 116 10.24 -17.76 5.29
C GLY A 116 8.70 -17.74 5.29
N MET A 117 8.10 -16.59 5.64
CA MET A 117 6.64 -16.39 5.59
C MET A 117 6.10 -16.09 4.18
N GLY A 118 6.97 -15.94 3.17
CA GLY A 118 6.56 -15.64 1.79
C GLY A 118 6.38 -14.14 1.48
N PHE A 119 6.34 -13.81 0.19
CA PHE A 119 6.22 -12.43 -0.29
C PHE A 119 4.80 -11.87 -0.20
N ASP A 120 3.80 -12.75 -0.16
CA ASP A 120 2.41 -12.41 0.13
C ASP A 120 2.28 -11.76 1.51
N PHE A 121 3.01 -12.27 2.50
CA PHE A 121 3.05 -11.65 3.82
C PHE A 121 3.62 -10.22 3.80
N CYS A 122 4.63 -9.94 2.96
CA CYS A 122 5.16 -8.57 2.81
C CYS A 122 4.10 -7.59 2.29
N ALA A 123 3.31 -8.01 1.29
CA ALA A 123 2.23 -7.20 0.74
C ALA A 123 1.12 -6.98 1.78
N HIS A 124 0.77 -8.03 2.52
CA HIS A 124 -0.22 -7.98 3.61
C HIS A 124 0.17 -6.98 4.71
N MET A 125 1.42 -7.02 5.17
CA MET A 125 1.90 -6.15 6.25
C MET A 125 1.88 -4.67 5.84
N ALA A 126 2.29 -4.36 4.62
CA ALA A 126 2.24 -3.00 4.09
C ALA A 126 0.79 -2.52 3.90
N TRP A 127 -0.11 -3.38 3.41
CA TRP A 127 -1.55 -3.11 3.33
C TRP A 127 -2.14 -2.77 4.71
N TYR A 128 -1.86 -3.62 5.71
CA TYR A 128 -2.33 -3.44 7.07
C TYR A 128 -1.81 -2.14 7.68
N ALA A 129 -0.50 -1.89 7.59
CA ALA A 129 0.11 -0.68 8.15
C ALA A 129 -0.38 0.61 7.48
N PHE A 130 -0.66 0.60 6.18
CA PHE A 130 -1.24 1.74 5.49
C PHE A 130 -2.67 2.03 5.96
N ASN A 131 -3.51 1.00 6.00
CA ASN A 131 -4.92 1.17 6.35
C ASN A 131 -5.09 1.53 7.83
N GLU A 132 -4.37 0.88 8.75
CA GLU A 132 -4.56 1.04 10.20
C GLU A 132 -3.62 2.06 10.85
N GLY A 133 -2.38 2.18 10.37
CA GLY A 133 -1.33 2.96 11.02
C GLY A 133 -1.08 4.32 10.40
N GLU A 134 -1.83 4.71 9.36
CA GLU A 134 -1.51 5.86 8.52
C GLU A 134 -0.04 5.83 8.05
N ALA A 135 0.52 4.64 7.84
CA ALA A 135 1.93 4.50 7.53
C ALA A 135 2.18 4.78 6.05
N LYS A 136 3.18 5.62 5.75
CA LYS A 136 3.68 5.85 4.38
C LYS A 136 4.91 5.01 4.04
N ASN A 137 5.50 4.42 5.07
CA ASN A 137 6.68 3.59 5.03
C ASN A 137 6.80 2.87 6.37
N GLY A 138 7.64 1.86 6.40
CA GLY A 138 7.97 1.14 7.62
C GLY A 138 8.94 0.02 7.35
N SER A 139 9.04 -0.87 8.34
CA SER A 139 9.85 -2.07 8.29
C SER A 139 9.05 -3.26 8.83
N PHE A 140 9.46 -4.45 8.44
CA PHE A 140 9.04 -5.69 9.06
C PHE A 140 10.24 -6.62 9.16
N GLU A 141 10.30 -7.38 10.26
CA GLU A 141 11.36 -8.33 10.56
C GLU A 141 10.84 -9.72 10.18
N LEU A 142 11.56 -10.41 9.29
CA LEU A 142 11.18 -11.70 8.75
C LEU A 142 12.36 -12.65 8.74
N GLU A 143 12.13 -13.88 9.17
CA GLU A 143 13.10 -14.97 8.99
C GLU A 143 13.34 -15.23 7.49
N PRO A 144 14.57 -15.57 7.06
CA PRO A 144 14.84 -15.95 5.67
C PRO A 144 14.37 -17.38 5.37
N ASP A 145 13.95 -17.64 4.13
CA ASP A 145 13.58 -18.99 3.66
C ASP A 145 14.85 -19.82 3.37
N VAL A 146 15.29 -20.61 4.36
CA VAL A 146 16.46 -21.50 4.24
C VAL A 146 16.13 -22.88 4.80
N GLU A 147 16.62 -23.93 4.13
CA GLU A 147 16.59 -25.28 4.70
C GLU A 147 17.65 -25.39 5.79
N VAL A 148 17.21 -25.58 7.03
CA VAL A 148 18.10 -25.75 8.19
C VAL A 148 18.22 -27.25 8.51
N ALA A 149 19.44 -27.77 8.62
CA ALA A 149 19.64 -29.17 8.99
C ALA A 149 19.24 -29.40 10.47
N VAL A 150 18.81 -30.62 10.79
CA VAL A 150 18.43 -30.98 12.16
C VAL A 150 19.63 -30.82 13.10
N GLY A 151 19.55 -29.85 14.00
CA GLY A 151 20.59 -29.53 14.99
C GLY A 151 21.33 -28.21 14.74
N ASP A 152 21.08 -27.53 13.62
CA ASP A 152 21.63 -26.20 13.34
C ASP A 152 20.74 -25.07 13.90
N TYR A 153 21.33 -23.90 14.05
CA TYR A 153 20.66 -22.70 14.57
C TYR A 153 19.69 -22.14 13.52
N TYR A 154 18.49 -21.77 13.94
CA TYR A 154 17.55 -21.05 13.08
C TYR A 154 18.15 -19.68 12.71
N PRO A 155 18.03 -19.24 11.45
CA PRO A 155 18.53 -17.94 11.03
C PRO A 155 17.85 -16.82 11.83
N GLU A 156 18.60 -15.76 12.12
CA GLU A 156 18.04 -14.56 12.75
C GLU A 156 17.06 -13.84 11.81
N GLU A 157 16.08 -13.15 12.38
CA GLU A 157 15.16 -12.29 11.63
C GLU A 157 15.93 -11.18 10.92
N GLU A 158 15.49 -10.85 9.70
CA GLU A 158 16.10 -9.81 8.88
C GLU A 158 15.10 -8.71 8.56
N THR A 159 15.60 -7.48 8.51
CA THR A 159 14.76 -6.31 8.27
C THR A 159 14.53 -6.08 6.79
N TYR A 160 13.26 -6.10 6.39
CA TYR A 160 12.79 -5.57 5.12
C TYR A 160 12.21 -4.17 5.33
N LEU A 161 12.36 -3.32 4.33
CA LEU A 161 11.82 -1.96 4.35
C LEU A 161 10.75 -1.81 3.29
N TRP A 162 9.72 -1.02 3.55
CA TRP A 162 8.71 -0.68 2.55
C TRP A 162 8.38 0.81 2.58
N LYS A 163 7.96 1.35 1.44
CA LYS A 163 7.44 2.73 1.34
C LYS A 163 6.52 2.91 0.14
N ILE A 164 5.62 3.88 0.24
CA ILE A 164 4.83 4.39 -0.89
C ILE A 164 5.69 5.32 -1.74
N LEU A 165 5.57 5.22 -3.07
CA LEU A 165 6.31 6.04 -4.05
C LEU A 165 5.65 7.40 -4.38
#